data_AF-A0A3B0JLF8-F1
#
_entry.id   AF-A0A3B0JLF8-F1
#
_cell.length_a   1.000
_cell.length_b   1.000
_cell.length_c   1.000
_cell.angle_alpha   90.00
_cell.angle_beta   90.00
_cell.angle_gamma   90.00
#
_symmetry.space_group_name_H-M   'P 1'
#
loop_
_entity.id
_entity.type
_entity.pdbx_description
1 polymer ?
#
loop_
_entity_poly.entity_id
_entity_poly.type
_entity_poly.pdbx_seq_one_letter_code
_entity_poly.pdbx_strand_id
1 'polypeptide(L)'
;MEHEGRTPHTITIPVSTYTQLQLTATVSGVNVALSKLVAAEEGSVEGRVLSILLSLEKKYRYIYDTFKKEMELQRIAASTLWELIQRYRIAMDVDVSCKCAQLYAVEPSEEIVQKYFIHYQVIIRSNKSQWWGIESMRSYVLTFRRECSKLDLEEETPFILGDAFHKPIRFFIDLVDDLFDYFFSMHLKLDCAARQLDPMDLDSLEHYQQLLQPNEDFKEYFMFNLSYCQCLRMPPKCPETRVYTSISHKSAAKKEAMEQAKRLRCDQRLSRMSARSCQPRDSMETPETPEPVADPVAEAGKLHSIPLSTQFEDQLISERHTRLLVHQVQKAIVSPRD
;
A
#
# COMPACT_ATOMS: atom_id res chain seq x y z
N MET A 1 -42.97 -41.64 62.28
CA MET A 1 -42.63 -41.88 60.86
C MET A 1 -43.23 -40.71 60.11
N GLU A 2 -42.45 -39.64 60.01
CA GLU A 2 -42.92 -38.35 59.51
C GLU A 2 -42.17 -38.00 58.23
N HIS A 3 -42.95 -37.51 57.27
CA HIS A 3 -42.54 -36.96 56.00
C HIS A 3 -41.70 -35.70 56.19
N GLU A 4 -40.68 -35.51 55.35
CA GLU A 4 -40.36 -34.17 54.85
C GLU A 4 -39.82 -34.25 53.41
N GLY A 5 -40.54 -33.56 52.52
CA GLY A 5 -40.32 -33.53 51.09
C GLY A 5 -39.15 -32.64 50.72
N ARG A 6 -38.25 -33.16 49.89
CA ARG A 6 -37.12 -32.44 49.31
C ARG A 6 -37.61 -31.61 48.13
N THR A 7 -37.70 -30.29 48.30
CA THR A 7 -37.88 -29.34 47.20
C THR A 7 -36.58 -29.25 46.38
N PRO A 8 -36.64 -29.17 45.04
CA PRO A 8 -35.48 -28.82 44.24
C PRO A 8 -35.22 -27.32 44.34
N HIS A 9 -34.01 -26.93 44.71
CA HIS A 9 -33.56 -25.54 44.65
C HIS A 9 -33.42 -25.10 43.20
N THR A 10 -34.42 -24.35 42.72
CA THR A 10 -34.36 -23.62 41.45
C THR A 10 -33.41 -22.43 41.60
N ILE A 11 -32.25 -22.48 40.95
CA ILE A 11 -31.35 -21.34 40.80
C ILE A 11 -31.79 -20.57 39.55
N THR A 12 -32.47 -19.44 39.75
CA THR A 12 -32.81 -18.52 38.67
C THR A 12 -31.60 -17.63 38.38
N ILE A 13 -30.88 -17.91 37.28
CA ILE A 13 -29.85 -17.01 36.76
C ILE A 13 -30.56 -15.93 35.93
N PRO A 14 -30.44 -14.63 36.25
CA PRO A 14 -30.97 -13.59 35.39
C PRO A 14 -30.18 -13.58 34.07
N VAL A 15 -30.83 -14.01 32.99
CA VAL A 15 -30.36 -13.79 31.62
C VAL A 15 -30.45 -12.29 31.36
N SER A 16 -29.34 -11.58 31.55
CA SER A 16 -29.17 -10.24 31.03
C SER A 16 -29.31 -10.32 29.52
N THR A 17 -30.31 -9.62 28.98
CA THR A 17 -30.51 -9.49 27.54
C THR A 17 -29.26 -8.84 26.97
N TYR A 18 -28.45 -9.67 26.32
CA TYR A 18 -27.27 -9.29 25.58
C TYR A 18 -27.71 -8.39 24.42
N THR A 19 -27.76 -7.08 24.66
CA THR A 19 -27.78 -6.11 23.58
C THR A 19 -26.45 -6.28 22.87
N GLN A 20 -26.48 -6.96 21.72
CA GLN A 20 -25.39 -6.95 20.74
C GLN A 20 -25.12 -5.50 20.38
N LEU A 21 -24.23 -4.86 21.14
CA LEU A 21 -23.56 -3.65 20.73
C LEU A 21 -22.58 -4.06 19.62
N GLN A 22 -23.10 -4.11 18.39
CA GLN A 22 -22.28 -3.95 17.20
C GLN A 22 -21.64 -2.57 17.28
N LEU A 23 -20.49 -2.49 17.95
CA LEU A 23 -19.61 -1.33 17.92
C LEU A 23 -18.98 -1.29 16.52
N THR A 24 -19.70 -0.71 15.56
CA THR A 24 -19.08 -0.18 14.35
C THR A 24 -18.28 1.06 14.74
N ALA A 25 -17.08 0.85 15.29
CA ALA A 25 -16.16 1.92 15.58
C ALA A 25 -15.68 2.51 14.25
N THR A 26 -16.14 3.72 13.93
CA THR A 26 -15.63 4.46 12.78
C THR A 26 -14.18 4.88 13.06
N VAL A 27 -13.36 5.03 12.02
CA VAL A 27 -11.98 5.55 12.13
C VAL A 27 -11.92 6.85 12.92
N SER A 28 -12.98 7.68 12.83
CA SER A 28 -13.17 8.90 13.61
C SER A 28 -13.35 8.64 15.11
N GLY A 29 -14.19 7.66 15.49
CA GLY A 29 -14.42 7.30 16.91
C GLY A 29 -13.20 6.71 17.59
N VAL A 30 -12.40 5.90 16.89
CA VAL A 30 -11.14 5.35 17.42
C VAL A 30 -10.11 6.45 17.59
N ASN A 31 -9.97 7.35 16.61
CA ASN A 31 -9.07 8.51 16.76
C ASN A 31 -9.49 9.42 17.92
N VAL A 32 -10.78 9.65 18.11
CA VAL A 32 -11.29 10.45 19.25
C VAL A 32 -11.07 9.74 20.59
N ALA A 33 -11.22 8.41 20.66
CA ALA A 33 -10.93 7.64 21.86
C ALA A 33 -9.43 7.57 22.17
N LEU A 34 -8.58 7.42 21.14
CA LEU A 34 -7.12 7.45 21.27
C LEU A 34 -6.67 8.83 21.74
N SER A 35 -7.18 9.90 21.12
CA SER A 35 -6.89 11.28 21.53
C SER A 35 -7.39 11.59 22.93
N LYS A 36 -8.50 10.99 23.39
CA LYS A 36 -9.01 11.17 24.75
C LYS A 36 -8.25 10.37 25.80
N LEU A 37 -7.77 9.16 25.49
CA LEU A 37 -6.89 8.39 26.38
C LEU A 37 -5.50 9.05 26.48
N VAL A 38 -4.94 9.47 25.34
CA VAL A 38 -3.68 10.22 25.29
C VAL A 38 -3.80 11.56 26.02
N ALA A 39 -4.90 12.31 25.86
CA ALA A 39 -5.10 13.58 26.56
C ALA A 39 -5.45 13.43 28.05
N ALA A 40 -6.04 12.30 28.47
CA ALA A 40 -6.33 12.03 29.89
C ALA A 40 -5.08 11.56 30.67
N GLU A 41 -4.11 10.96 29.99
CA GLU A 41 -2.85 10.47 30.58
C GLU A 41 -1.60 11.29 30.20
N GLU A 42 -1.71 12.34 29.38
CA GLU A 42 -0.58 13.16 28.89
C GLU A 42 0.28 13.78 30.03
N GLY A 43 -0.30 13.89 31.23
CA GLY A 43 0.40 14.29 32.45
C GLY A 43 1.33 13.21 33.02
N SER A 44 0.99 11.92 32.89
CA SER A 44 1.76 10.81 33.47
C SER A 44 2.90 10.36 32.56
N VAL A 45 3.94 9.76 33.16
CA VAL A 45 5.07 9.19 32.40
C VAL A 45 4.60 7.98 31.57
N GLU A 46 3.75 7.13 32.15
CA GLU A 46 3.19 5.94 31.50
C GLU A 46 2.40 6.30 30.22
N GLY A 47 1.53 7.31 30.27
CA GLY A 47 0.75 7.75 29.12
C GLY A 47 1.63 8.24 27.96
N ARG A 48 2.73 8.96 28.29
CA ARG A 48 3.72 9.38 27.28
C ARG A 48 4.45 8.19 26.66
N VAL A 49 4.88 7.22 27.48
CA VAL A 49 5.54 6.00 27.00
C VAL A 49 4.60 5.20 26.09
N LEU A 50 3.34 5.01 26.51
CA LEU A 50 2.33 4.31 25.72
C LEU A 50 2.08 5.00 24.36
N SER A 51 1.93 6.32 24.36
CA SER A 51 1.74 7.11 23.13
C SER A 51 2.89 6.94 22.14
N ILE A 52 4.13 6.94 22.64
CA ILE A 52 5.32 6.70 21.83
C ILE A 52 5.37 5.25 21.34
N LEU A 53 5.05 4.27 22.19
CA LEU A 53 5.03 2.85 21.82
C LEU A 53 4.04 2.58 20.67
N LEU A 54 2.83 3.14 20.74
CA LEU A 54 1.83 3.03 19.67
C LEU A 54 2.29 3.69 18.37
N SER A 55 3.07 4.78 18.47
CA SER A 55 3.67 5.45 17.32
C SER A 55 4.81 4.61 16.70
N LEU A 56 5.64 4.00 17.55
CA LEU A 56 6.68 3.06 17.15
C LEU A 56 6.11 1.85 16.45
N GLU A 57 5.03 1.25 16.97
CA GLU A 57 4.36 0.13 16.31
C GLU A 57 3.99 0.47 14.85
N LYS A 58 3.35 1.62 14.64
CA LYS A 58 2.98 2.08 13.29
C LYS A 58 4.20 2.24 12.39
N LYS A 59 5.29 2.81 12.94
CA LYS A 59 6.52 3.07 12.21
C LYS A 59 7.23 1.78 11.81
N TYR A 60 7.37 0.83 12.74
CA TYR A 60 7.93 -0.49 12.50
C TYR A 60 7.13 -1.25 11.44
N ARG A 61 5.79 -1.27 11.50
CA ARG A 61 4.95 -1.92 10.48
C ARG A 61 5.20 -1.34 9.09
N TYR A 62 5.22 -0.02 8.98
CA TYR A 62 5.51 0.67 7.72
C TYR A 62 6.91 0.33 7.18
N ILE A 63 7.92 0.31 8.04
CA ILE A 63 9.28 -0.03 7.66
C ILE A 63 9.36 -1.47 7.21
N TYR A 64 8.73 -2.40 7.94
CA TYR A 64 8.69 -3.81 7.56
C TYR A 64 8.07 -4.00 6.17
N ASP A 65 6.92 -3.38 5.90
CA ASP A 65 6.28 -3.45 4.57
C ASP A 65 7.17 -2.89 3.47
N THR A 66 7.91 -1.82 3.75
CA THR A 66 8.86 -1.23 2.81
C THR A 66 10.05 -2.17 2.60
N PHE A 67 10.59 -2.74 3.68
CA PHE A 67 11.68 -3.69 3.66
C PHE A 67 11.33 -4.93 2.82
N LYS A 68 10.11 -5.47 2.95
CA LYS A 68 9.65 -6.59 2.11
C LYS A 68 9.67 -6.24 0.61
N LYS A 69 9.19 -5.05 0.24
CA LYS A 69 9.20 -4.61 -1.16
C LYS A 69 10.61 -4.44 -1.69
N GLU A 70 11.49 -3.84 -0.89
CA GLU A 70 12.90 -3.67 -1.24
C GLU A 70 13.61 -5.02 -1.40
N MET A 71 13.38 -5.96 -0.49
CA MET A 71 13.90 -7.34 -0.59
C MET A 71 13.40 -8.06 -1.85
N GLU A 72 12.14 -7.86 -2.23
CA GLU A 72 11.60 -8.42 -3.48
C GLU A 72 12.30 -7.85 -4.70
N LEU A 73 12.49 -6.52 -4.75
CA LEU A 73 13.22 -5.87 -5.84
C LEU A 73 14.66 -6.38 -5.96
N GLN A 74 15.33 -6.57 -4.83
CA GLN A 74 16.68 -7.15 -4.79
C GLN A 74 16.68 -8.60 -5.28
N ARG A 75 15.66 -9.41 -4.96
CA ARG A 75 15.56 -10.79 -5.42
C ARG A 75 15.37 -10.88 -6.93
N ILE A 76 14.50 -10.05 -7.49
CA ILE A 76 14.31 -9.96 -8.93
C ILE A 76 15.62 -9.55 -9.61
N ALA A 77 16.28 -8.50 -9.10
CA ALA A 77 17.56 -8.06 -9.64
C ALA A 77 18.64 -9.15 -9.55
N ALA A 78 18.78 -9.83 -8.40
CA ALA A 78 19.74 -10.90 -8.20
C ALA A 78 19.48 -12.12 -9.11
N SER A 79 18.21 -12.45 -9.38
CA SER A 79 17.86 -13.49 -10.37
C SER A 79 18.30 -13.10 -11.77
N THR A 80 18.12 -11.83 -12.15
CA THR A 80 18.57 -11.35 -13.47
C THR A 80 20.10 -11.30 -13.56
N LEU A 81 20.78 -10.89 -12.49
CA LEU A 81 22.24 -10.93 -12.43
C LEU A 81 22.76 -12.36 -12.65
N TRP A 82 22.10 -13.37 -12.07
CA TRP A 82 22.49 -14.77 -12.23
C TRP A 82 22.51 -15.18 -13.70
N GLU A 83 21.43 -14.90 -14.43
CA GLU A 83 21.34 -15.19 -15.86
C GLU A 83 22.37 -14.43 -16.70
N LEU A 84 22.69 -13.19 -16.31
CA LEU A 84 23.68 -12.37 -16.99
C LEU A 84 25.10 -12.91 -16.78
N ILE A 85 25.46 -13.31 -15.55
CA ILE A 85 26.76 -13.91 -15.26
C ILE A 85 26.93 -15.22 -16.04
N GLN A 86 25.91 -16.07 -16.08
CA GLN A 86 25.93 -17.31 -16.86
C GLN A 86 26.15 -17.04 -18.36
N ARG A 87 25.42 -16.08 -18.93
CA ARG A 87 25.59 -15.67 -20.33
C ARG A 87 26.98 -15.09 -20.61
N TYR A 88 27.50 -14.29 -19.68
CA TYR A 88 28.83 -13.70 -19.78
C TYR A 88 29.92 -14.79 -19.80
N ARG A 89 29.83 -15.78 -18.90
CA ARG A 89 30.74 -16.94 -18.87
C ARG A 89 30.70 -17.70 -20.19
N ILE A 90 29.52 -18.01 -20.71
CA ILE A 90 29.36 -18.65 -22.03
C ILE A 90 30.01 -17.81 -23.14
N ALA A 91 29.77 -16.50 -23.17
CA ALA A 91 30.32 -15.61 -24.19
C ALA A 91 31.86 -15.53 -24.13
N MET A 92 32.46 -15.71 -22.94
CA MET A 92 33.92 -15.74 -22.76
C MET A 92 34.55 -17.12 -23.02
N ASP A 93 33.82 -18.20 -22.75
CA ASP A 93 34.29 -19.58 -22.96
C ASP A 93 34.13 -20.06 -24.41
N VAL A 94 33.32 -19.37 -25.25
CA VAL A 94 33.24 -19.66 -26.69
C VAL A 94 34.56 -19.27 -27.35
N ASP A 95 35.35 -20.30 -27.65
CA ASP A 95 36.64 -20.21 -28.34
C ASP A 95 36.53 -19.33 -29.59
N VAL A 96 37.26 -18.21 -29.60
CA VAL A 96 37.32 -17.23 -30.70
C VAL A 96 37.79 -17.87 -32.01
N SER A 97 38.41 -19.06 -31.95
CA SER A 97 38.84 -19.84 -33.10
C SER A 97 37.75 -20.75 -33.71
N CYS A 98 36.62 -20.93 -33.02
CA CYS A 98 35.56 -21.83 -33.45
C CYS A 98 34.65 -21.19 -34.50
N LYS A 99 34.68 -21.70 -35.74
CA LYS A 99 33.80 -21.26 -36.84
C LYS A 99 32.30 -21.47 -36.56
N CYS A 100 31.92 -22.18 -35.49
CA CYS A 100 30.52 -22.35 -35.06
C CYS A 100 29.94 -21.14 -34.30
N ALA A 101 30.75 -20.15 -33.91
CA ALA A 101 30.23 -18.95 -33.21
C ALA A 101 29.22 -18.14 -34.06
N GLN A 102 29.21 -18.31 -35.38
CA GLN A 102 28.26 -17.65 -36.29
C GLN A 102 26.81 -18.19 -36.20
N LEU A 103 26.58 -19.31 -35.51
CA LEU A 103 25.24 -19.93 -35.38
C LEU A 103 24.47 -19.47 -34.14
N TYR A 104 25.14 -18.86 -33.16
CA TYR A 104 24.51 -18.28 -31.99
C TYR A 104 24.66 -16.76 -32.07
N ALA A 105 23.54 -16.02 -32.09
CA ALA A 105 23.57 -14.58 -31.85
C ALA A 105 23.97 -14.35 -30.39
N VAL A 106 25.27 -14.46 -30.09
CA VAL A 106 25.82 -14.20 -28.77
C VAL A 106 25.76 -12.70 -28.55
N GLU A 107 25.04 -12.30 -27.51
CA GLU A 107 24.98 -10.91 -27.06
C GLU A 107 26.40 -10.39 -26.78
N PRO A 108 26.78 -9.19 -27.25
CA PRO A 108 28.10 -8.62 -26.98
C PRO A 108 28.38 -8.55 -25.48
N SER A 109 29.61 -8.91 -25.07
CA SER A 109 30.01 -8.91 -23.65
C SER A 109 29.83 -7.55 -22.97
N GLU A 110 30.05 -6.45 -23.71
CA GLU A 110 29.82 -5.08 -23.24
C GLU A 110 28.34 -4.79 -22.90
N GLU A 111 27.40 -5.33 -23.69
CA GLU A 111 25.97 -5.18 -23.42
C GLU A 111 25.56 -5.95 -22.16
N ILE A 112 26.11 -7.15 -21.97
CA ILE A 112 25.87 -7.96 -20.77
C ILE A 112 26.38 -7.24 -19.52
N VAL A 113 27.60 -6.67 -19.56
CA VAL A 113 28.18 -5.89 -18.45
C VAL A 113 27.35 -4.64 -18.16
N GLN A 114 26.87 -3.94 -19.18
CA GLN A 114 26.01 -2.77 -19.00
C GLN A 114 24.68 -3.16 -18.32
N LYS A 115 24.05 -4.27 -18.75
CA LYS A 115 22.84 -4.79 -18.11
C LYS A 115 23.09 -5.21 -16.66
N TYR A 116 24.22 -5.87 -16.40
CA TYR A 116 24.64 -6.23 -15.05
C TYR A 116 24.68 -4.99 -14.16
N PHE A 117 25.34 -3.93 -14.61
CA PHE A 117 25.47 -2.70 -13.83
C PHE A 117 24.11 -2.07 -13.51
N ILE A 118 23.16 -2.09 -14.45
CA ILE A 118 21.80 -1.57 -14.22
C ILE A 118 21.11 -2.31 -13.06
N HIS A 119 21.15 -3.65 -13.06
CA HIS A 119 20.52 -4.46 -12.01
C HIS A 119 21.27 -4.38 -10.69
N TYR A 120 22.61 -4.29 -10.72
CA TYR A 120 23.41 -4.00 -9.54
C TYR A 120 23.03 -2.65 -8.90
N GLN A 121 22.77 -1.61 -9.71
CA GLN A 121 22.31 -0.32 -9.19
C GLN A 121 20.92 -0.39 -8.55
N VAL A 122 20.04 -1.29 -8.99
CA VAL A 122 18.76 -1.54 -8.31
C VAL A 122 19.02 -2.04 -6.88
N ILE A 123 19.93 -2.98 -6.72
CA ILE A 123 20.32 -3.50 -5.40
C ILE A 123 20.88 -2.38 -4.50
N ILE A 124 21.83 -1.60 -5.00
CA ILE A 124 22.45 -0.52 -4.23
C ILE A 124 21.43 0.55 -3.82
N ARG A 125 20.53 0.95 -4.72
CA ARG A 125 19.47 1.91 -4.41
C ARG A 125 18.47 1.35 -3.39
N SER A 126 18.17 0.05 -3.49
CA SER A 126 17.29 -0.63 -2.54
C SER A 126 17.89 -0.68 -1.13
N ASN A 127 19.18 -1.03 -1.00
CA ASN A 127 19.90 -0.98 0.29
C ASN A 127 19.90 0.44 0.87
N LYS A 128 20.11 1.46 0.03
CA LYS A 128 20.02 2.86 0.46
C LYS A 128 18.62 3.24 0.95
N SER A 129 17.56 2.78 0.28
CA SER A 129 16.17 2.97 0.69
C SER A 129 15.90 2.36 2.07
N GLN A 130 16.35 1.12 2.30
CA GLN A 130 16.25 0.44 3.60
C GLN A 130 16.99 1.21 4.71
N TRP A 131 18.20 1.70 4.42
CA TRP A 131 18.97 2.53 5.36
C TRP A 131 18.19 3.76 5.83
N TRP A 132 17.58 4.51 4.91
CA TRP A 132 16.75 5.66 5.26
C TRP A 132 15.58 5.29 6.17
N GLY A 133 14.97 4.12 5.94
CA GLY A 133 13.94 3.57 6.81
C GLY A 133 14.46 3.38 8.24
N ILE A 134 15.60 2.72 8.39
CA ILE A 134 16.24 2.43 9.69
C ILE A 134 16.68 3.71 10.41
N GLU A 135 17.33 4.63 9.70
CA GLU A 135 17.77 5.90 10.28
C GLU A 135 16.57 6.72 10.78
N SER A 136 15.47 6.72 10.02
CA SER A 136 14.24 7.39 10.45
C SER A 136 13.59 6.77 11.69
N MET A 137 13.90 5.51 12.01
CA MET A 137 13.39 4.80 13.18
C MET A 137 14.24 5.04 14.42
N ARG A 138 15.55 5.22 14.24
CA ARG A 138 16.52 5.46 15.32
C ARG A 138 16.09 6.57 16.26
N SER A 139 15.58 7.69 15.72
CA SER A 139 15.11 8.82 16.53
C SER A 139 13.92 8.46 17.43
N TYR A 140 12.98 7.65 16.94
CA TYR A 140 11.83 7.18 17.71
C TYR A 140 12.24 6.21 18.80
N VAL A 141 13.14 5.26 18.49
CA VAL A 141 13.68 4.31 19.47
C VAL A 141 14.41 5.04 20.59
N LEU A 142 15.27 6.02 20.26
CA LEU A 142 15.97 6.83 21.26
C LEU A 142 15.00 7.65 22.12
N THR A 143 13.94 8.19 21.53
CA THR A 143 12.91 8.93 22.27
C THR A 143 12.18 8.00 23.24
N PHE A 144 11.80 6.81 22.78
CA PHE A 144 11.16 5.79 23.60
C PHE A 144 12.02 5.36 24.79
N ARG A 145 13.31 5.06 24.55
CA ARG A 145 14.26 4.73 25.63
C ARG A 145 14.36 5.83 26.69
N ARG A 146 14.39 7.10 26.27
CA ARG A 146 14.46 8.25 27.18
C ARG A 146 13.21 8.44 28.03
N GLU A 147 12.03 8.15 27.49
CA GLU A 147 10.80 8.20 28.28
C GLU A 147 10.68 6.97 29.20
N CYS A 148 11.07 5.78 28.72
CA CYS A 148 11.07 4.58 29.55
C CYS A 148 12.03 4.69 30.74
N SER A 149 13.18 5.37 30.59
CA SER A 149 14.12 5.58 31.70
C SER A 149 13.58 6.47 32.82
N LYS A 150 12.42 7.13 32.61
CA LYS A 150 11.73 7.91 33.64
C LYS A 150 10.67 7.10 34.39
N LEU A 151 10.36 5.88 33.94
CA LEU A 151 9.45 4.99 34.63
C LEU A 151 10.16 4.40 35.85
N ASP A 152 9.43 4.28 36.95
CA ASP A 152 9.81 3.39 38.03
C ASP A 152 9.30 1.99 37.70
N LEU A 153 10.23 1.10 37.34
CA LEU A 153 9.88 -0.26 36.93
C LEU A 153 9.59 -1.19 38.13
N GLU A 154 9.64 -0.69 39.36
CA GLU A 154 9.28 -1.42 40.57
C GLU A 154 7.84 -1.11 41.03
N GLU A 155 7.16 -0.16 40.38
CA GLU A 155 5.75 0.13 40.67
C GLU A 155 4.83 -1.04 40.25
N GLU A 156 3.86 -1.38 41.10
CA GLU A 156 2.88 -2.44 40.85
C GLU A 156 1.68 -1.95 40.01
N THR A 157 1.94 -1.24 38.91
CA THR A 157 0.87 -0.82 37.99
C THR A 157 0.61 -1.90 36.93
N PRO A 158 -0.62 -1.97 36.37
CA PRO A 158 -0.92 -2.85 35.24
C PRO A 158 -0.05 -2.57 34.01
N PHE A 159 0.46 -1.34 33.86
CA PHE A 159 1.35 -0.99 32.76
C PHE A 159 2.76 -1.57 32.96
N ILE A 160 3.29 -1.52 34.19
CA ILE A 160 4.61 -2.06 34.52
C ILE A 160 4.59 -3.60 34.53
N LEU A 161 3.66 -4.21 35.27
CA LEU A 161 3.59 -5.66 35.48
C LEU A 161 2.82 -6.41 34.38
N GLY A 162 2.02 -5.71 33.59
CA GLY A 162 1.05 -6.32 32.68
C GLY A 162 -0.25 -6.69 33.40
N ASP A 163 -1.23 -7.14 32.61
CA ASP A 163 -2.52 -7.64 33.10
C ASP A 163 -3.01 -8.82 32.25
N ALA A 164 -4.26 -9.24 32.41
CA ALA A 164 -4.84 -10.36 31.65
C ALA A 164 -4.90 -10.12 30.13
N PHE A 165 -4.76 -8.87 29.68
CA PHE A 165 -4.91 -8.43 28.30
C PHE A 165 -3.63 -7.81 27.71
N HIS A 166 -2.73 -7.31 28.56
CA HIS A 166 -1.55 -6.55 28.18
C HIS A 166 -0.28 -7.20 28.73
N LYS A 167 0.76 -7.22 27.89
CA LYS A 167 2.10 -7.63 28.32
C LYS A 167 2.75 -6.52 29.16
N PRO A 168 3.66 -6.85 30.09
CA PRO A 168 4.41 -5.85 30.87
C PRO A 168 5.21 -4.92 29.96
N ILE A 169 5.40 -3.65 30.36
CA ILE A 169 6.17 -2.68 29.56
C ILE A 169 7.60 -3.14 29.28
N ARG A 170 8.24 -3.89 30.22
CA ARG A 170 9.59 -4.45 30.04
C ARG A 170 9.69 -5.30 28.76
N PHE A 171 8.67 -6.09 28.45
CA PHE A 171 8.62 -6.88 27.21
C PHE A 171 8.73 -6.00 25.96
N PHE A 172 8.08 -4.83 25.95
CA PHE A 172 8.12 -3.92 24.81
C PHE A 172 9.41 -3.12 24.72
N ILE A 173 10.05 -2.83 25.86
CA ILE A 173 11.39 -2.22 25.90
C ILE A 173 12.37 -3.13 25.17
N ASP A 174 12.42 -4.40 25.55
CA ASP A 174 13.31 -5.39 24.94
C ASP A 174 12.96 -5.62 23.46
N LEU A 175 11.67 -5.80 23.15
CA LEU A 175 11.22 -6.04 21.79
C LEU A 175 11.54 -4.88 20.84
N VAL A 176 11.39 -3.63 21.27
CA VAL A 176 11.70 -2.47 20.42
C VAL A 176 13.18 -2.45 20.06
N ASP A 177 14.05 -2.83 20.98
CA ASP A 177 15.50 -2.89 20.76
C ASP A 177 15.88 -4.08 19.86
N ASP A 178 15.35 -5.27 20.14
CA ASP A 178 15.55 -6.47 19.31
C ASP A 178 15.11 -6.25 17.86
N LEU A 179 13.98 -5.58 17.65
CA LEU A 179 13.49 -5.27 16.31
C LEU A 179 14.40 -4.26 15.60
N PHE A 180 14.88 -3.23 16.28
CA PHE A 180 15.82 -2.28 15.69
C PHE A 180 17.09 -3.00 15.23
N ASP A 181 17.65 -3.83 16.11
CA ASP A 181 18.87 -4.58 15.86
C ASP A 181 18.69 -5.60 14.74
N TYR A 182 17.52 -6.24 14.66
CA TYR A 182 17.17 -7.12 13.54
C TYR A 182 17.24 -6.40 12.19
N PHE A 183 16.54 -5.26 12.04
CA PHE A 183 16.53 -4.52 10.77
C PHE A 183 17.91 -3.96 10.43
N PHE A 184 18.60 -3.40 11.42
CA PHE A 184 19.94 -2.85 11.25
C PHE A 184 20.94 -3.94 10.83
N SER A 185 20.96 -5.07 11.52
CA SER A 185 21.85 -6.20 11.20
C SER A 185 21.56 -6.79 9.83
N MET A 186 20.27 -6.92 9.46
CA MET A 186 19.88 -7.41 8.15
C MET A 186 20.36 -6.48 7.03
N HIS A 187 20.15 -5.17 7.19
CA HIS A 187 20.65 -4.18 6.25
C HIS A 187 22.17 -4.24 6.09
N LEU A 188 22.92 -4.33 7.19
CA LEU A 188 24.38 -4.45 7.13
C LEU A 188 24.83 -5.69 6.36
N LYS A 189 24.20 -6.86 6.61
CA LYS A 189 24.51 -8.10 5.88
C LYS A 189 24.28 -7.92 4.38
N LEU A 190 23.15 -7.35 3.98
CA LEU A 190 22.80 -7.11 2.58
C LEU A 190 23.73 -6.09 1.92
N ASP A 191 24.03 -4.98 2.60
CA ASP A 191 24.91 -3.94 2.08
C ASP A 191 26.35 -4.44 1.91
N CYS A 192 26.86 -5.22 2.88
CA CYS A 192 28.16 -5.87 2.77
C CYS A 192 28.21 -6.90 1.64
N ALA A 193 27.23 -7.80 1.57
CA ALA A 193 27.20 -8.84 0.55
C ALA A 193 26.99 -8.26 -0.86
N ALA A 194 26.19 -7.20 -1.00
CA ALA A 194 26.03 -6.49 -2.27
C ALA A 194 27.37 -5.92 -2.79
N ARG A 195 28.21 -5.35 -1.92
CA ARG A 195 29.54 -4.84 -2.31
C ARG A 195 30.52 -5.93 -2.77
N GLN A 196 30.22 -7.19 -2.49
CA GLN A 196 31.05 -8.34 -2.89
C GLN A 196 30.58 -8.96 -4.20
N LEU A 197 29.47 -8.50 -4.79
CA LEU A 197 28.96 -9.04 -6.05
C LEU A 197 29.92 -8.74 -7.21
N ASP A 198 30.41 -9.80 -7.84
CA ASP A 198 31.29 -9.74 -9.01
C ASP A 198 30.60 -10.35 -10.24
N PRO A 199 30.62 -9.69 -11.41
CA PRO A 199 30.13 -10.25 -12.69
C PRO A 199 30.70 -11.61 -13.09
N MET A 200 31.80 -12.06 -12.48
CA MET A 200 32.44 -13.34 -12.71
C MET A 200 32.22 -14.37 -11.60
N ASP A 201 31.64 -13.97 -10.46
CA ASP A 201 31.53 -14.82 -9.28
C ASP A 201 30.07 -15.18 -8.97
N LEU A 202 29.67 -16.39 -9.38
CA LEU A 202 28.36 -16.93 -9.04
C LEU A 202 28.22 -17.27 -7.55
N ASP A 203 29.31 -17.59 -6.85
CA ASP A 203 29.25 -18.02 -5.46
C ASP A 203 28.88 -16.83 -4.57
N SER A 204 29.45 -15.65 -4.84
CA SER A 204 29.04 -14.39 -4.19
C SER A 204 27.56 -14.08 -4.39
N LEU A 205 27.04 -14.33 -5.60
CA LEU A 205 25.64 -14.07 -5.94
C LEU A 205 24.70 -15.10 -5.31
N GLU A 206 25.08 -16.37 -5.24
CA GLU A 206 24.31 -17.40 -4.56
C GLU A 206 24.20 -17.10 -3.07
N HIS A 207 25.32 -16.71 -2.44
CA HIS A 207 25.30 -16.24 -1.05
C HIS A 207 24.36 -15.06 -0.86
N TYR A 208 24.40 -14.08 -1.76
CA TYR A 208 23.48 -12.94 -1.72
C TYR A 208 22.00 -13.37 -1.84
N GLN A 209 21.69 -14.29 -2.76
CA GLN A 209 20.33 -14.82 -2.93
C GLN A 209 19.82 -15.58 -1.70
N GLN A 210 20.70 -16.29 -0.99
CA GLN A 210 20.36 -16.95 0.27
C GLN A 210 19.94 -15.93 1.35
N LEU A 211 20.65 -14.80 1.45
CA LEU A 211 20.30 -13.72 2.38
C LEU A 211 18.94 -13.08 2.05
N LEU A 212 18.50 -13.14 0.80
CA LEU A 212 17.23 -12.57 0.34
C LEU A 212 16.02 -13.49 0.58
N GLN A 213 16.21 -14.70 1.09
CA GLN A 213 15.09 -15.63 1.30
C GLN A 213 14.11 -15.08 2.34
N PRO A 214 12.80 -15.17 2.09
CA PRO A 214 11.80 -14.69 3.03
C PRO A 214 11.83 -15.54 4.32
N ASN A 215 11.71 -14.86 5.46
CA ASN A 215 11.51 -15.49 6.75
C ASN A 215 10.05 -15.29 7.18
N GLU A 216 9.22 -16.33 6.98
CA GLU A 216 7.79 -16.27 7.31
C GLU A 216 7.54 -16.32 8.83
N ASP A 217 8.36 -17.03 9.58
CA ASP A 217 8.24 -17.12 11.06
C ASP A 217 8.42 -15.75 11.71
N PHE A 218 9.35 -14.94 11.20
CA PHE A 218 9.57 -13.59 11.68
C PHE A 218 8.36 -12.68 11.43
N LYS A 219 7.69 -12.81 10.27
CA LYS A 219 6.49 -12.02 9.95
C LYS A 219 5.41 -12.24 10.99
N GLU A 220 5.16 -13.51 11.31
CA GLU A 220 4.16 -13.89 12.29
C GLU A 220 4.53 -13.34 13.67
N TYR A 221 5.74 -13.64 14.13
CA TYR A 221 6.25 -13.15 15.41
C TYR A 221 6.12 -11.62 15.54
N PHE A 222 6.55 -10.88 14.53
CA PHE A 222 6.50 -9.41 14.51
C PHE A 222 5.08 -8.86 14.60
N MET A 223 4.16 -9.40 13.80
CA MET A 223 2.78 -8.89 13.69
C MET A 223 1.96 -9.12 14.97
N PHE A 224 2.27 -10.19 15.70
CA PHE A 224 1.57 -10.54 16.95
C PHE A 224 2.18 -9.86 18.18
N ASN A 225 3.50 -9.75 18.26
CA ASN A 225 4.16 -9.32 19.48
C ASN A 225 4.31 -7.81 19.63
N LEU A 226 4.38 -7.04 18.54
CA LEU A 226 4.64 -5.60 18.64
C LEU A 226 3.47 -4.79 19.20
N SER A 227 2.29 -5.40 19.35
CA SER A 227 1.10 -4.65 19.75
C SER A 227 0.82 -4.73 21.23
N TYR A 228 0.72 -3.55 21.82
CA TYR A 228 0.36 -3.37 23.22
C TYR A 228 -1.08 -3.79 23.49
N CYS A 229 -2.06 -3.12 22.86
CA CYS A 229 -3.47 -3.55 22.86
C CYS A 229 -4.03 -3.57 21.44
N GLN A 230 -4.71 -4.65 21.07
CA GLN A 230 -5.46 -4.72 19.81
C GLN A 230 -6.60 -3.68 19.77
N CYS A 231 -7.17 -3.34 20.93
CA CYS A 231 -8.21 -2.33 21.11
C CYS A 231 -7.74 -0.90 20.79
N LEU A 232 -6.44 -0.63 20.96
CA LEU A 232 -5.83 0.67 20.68
C LEU A 232 -5.29 0.75 19.24
N ARG A 233 -5.39 -0.34 18.46
CA ARG A 233 -5.06 -0.30 17.04
C ARG A 233 -6.16 0.43 16.29
N MET A 234 -5.75 1.21 15.29
CA MET A 234 -6.70 1.67 14.27
C MET A 234 -7.28 0.43 13.56
N PRO A 235 -8.62 0.33 13.42
CA PRO A 235 -9.21 -0.73 12.63
C PRO A 235 -8.62 -0.69 11.21
N PRO A 236 -8.44 -1.85 10.56
CA PRO A 236 -8.00 -1.89 9.17
C PRO A 236 -8.93 -1.00 8.36
N LYS A 237 -8.35 -0.14 7.51
CA LYS A 237 -9.15 0.66 6.58
C LYS A 237 -10.01 -0.33 5.80
N CYS A 238 -11.33 -0.13 5.83
CA CYS A 238 -12.22 -0.91 4.97
C CYS A 238 -11.64 -0.86 3.56
N PRO A 239 -11.59 -1.99 2.83
CA PRO A 239 -11.17 -1.97 1.44
C PRO A 239 -11.98 -0.87 0.77
N GLU A 240 -11.26 0.04 0.12
CA GLU A 240 -11.84 1.21 -0.52
C GLU A 240 -12.85 0.66 -1.52
N THR A 241 -14.12 0.59 -1.11
CA THR A 241 -15.20 0.24 -2.00
C THR A 241 -15.06 1.29 -3.07
N ARG A 242 -14.58 0.89 -4.25
CA ARG A 242 -14.64 1.72 -5.44
C ARG A 242 -16.12 1.97 -5.62
N VAL A 243 -16.63 3.02 -4.96
CA VAL A 243 -17.94 3.58 -5.25
C VAL A 243 -17.74 4.10 -6.64
N TYR A 244 -18.03 3.24 -7.62
CA TYR A 244 -18.12 3.62 -9.00
C TYR A 244 -18.99 4.87 -9.00
N THR A 245 -18.43 5.99 -9.43
CA THR A 245 -19.04 7.31 -9.56
C THR A 245 -20.24 7.35 -10.53
N SER A 246 -20.84 6.17 -10.81
CA SER A 246 -22.06 5.98 -11.57
C SER A 246 -23.31 6.59 -10.91
N ILE A 247 -23.27 6.98 -9.63
CA ILE A 247 -24.41 7.63 -8.96
C ILE A 247 -24.52 9.11 -9.36
N SER A 248 -23.40 9.79 -9.66
CA SER A 248 -23.42 11.21 -10.04
C SER A 248 -24.10 11.44 -11.40
N HIS A 249 -23.66 10.69 -12.42
CA HIS A 249 -24.22 10.80 -13.77
C HIS A 249 -25.67 10.32 -13.87
N LYS A 250 -26.04 9.26 -13.12
CA LYS A 250 -27.44 8.78 -13.09
C LYS A 250 -28.37 9.78 -12.40
N SER A 251 -27.89 10.54 -11.40
CA SER A 251 -28.72 11.54 -10.71
C SER A 251 -28.96 12.79 -11.56
N ALA A 252 -27.95 13.23 -12.34
CA ALA A 252 -28.07 14.34 -13.27
C ALA A 252 -28.99 13.99 -14.45
N ALA A 253 -28.77 12.82 -15.08
CA ALA A 253 -29.62 12.33 -16.16
C ALA A 253 -31.08 12.13 -15.71
N LYS A 254 -31.31 11.66 -14.47
CA LYS A 254 -32.67 11.52 -13.91
C LYS A 254 -33.33 12.87 -13.63
N LYS A 255 -32.57 13.88 -13.16
CA LYS A 255 -33.10 15.24 -12.98
C LYS A 255 -33.46 15.88 -14.31
N GLU A 256 -32.61 15.76 -15.32
CA GLU A 256 -32.84 16.29 -16.66
C GLU A 256 -34.05 15.63 -17.34
N ALA A 257 -34.15 14.29 -17.27
CA ALA A 257 -35.33 13.57 -17.78
C ALA A 257 -36.62 13.98 -17.05
N MET A 258 -36.56 14.23 -15.74
CA MET A 258 -37.71 14.70 -14.96
C MET A 258 -38.11 16.14 -15.33
N GLU A 259 -37.16 17.02 -15.64
CA GLU A 259 -37.43 18.37 -16.13
C GLU A 259 -38.03 18.36 -17.53
N GLN A 260 -37.50 17.55 -18.44
CA GLN A 260 -38.08 17.36 -19.78
C GLN A 260 -39.52 16.84 -19.69
N ALA A 261 -39.79 15.85 -18.83
CA ALA A 261 -41.14 15.35 -18.61
C ALA A 261 -42.09 16.39 -17.95
N LYS A 262 -41.56 17.34 -17.19
CA LYS A 262 -42.36 18.48 -16.66
C LYS A 262 -42.67 19.48 -17.77
N ARG A 263 -41.71 19.81 -18.63
CA ARG A 263 -41.90 20.72 -19.78
C ARG A 263 -42.94 20.15 -20.75
N LEU A 264 -42.79 18.89 -21.17
CA LEU A 264 -43.75 18.22 -22.06
C LEU A 264 -45.18 18.21 -21.49
N ARG A 265 -45.34 18.00 -20.18
CA ARG A 265 -46.66 18.07 -19.53
C ARG A 265 -47.23 19.49 -19.53
N CYS A 266 -46.38 20.49 -19.35
CA CYS A 266 -46.79 21.90 -19.40
C CYS A 266 -47.19 22.30 -20.82
N ASP A 267 -46.40 21.91 -21.81
CA ASP A 267 -46.66 22.18 -23.23
C ASP A 267 -47.94 21.48 -23.68
N GLN A 268 -48.12 20.20 -23.31
CA GLN A 268 -49.36 19.48 -23.62
C GLN A 268 -50.58 20.13 -22.97
N ARG A 269 -50.44 20.70 -21.77
CA ARG A 269 -51.52 21.45 -21.10
C ARG A 269 -51.79 22.77 -21.83
N LEU A 270 -50.76 23.51 -22.23
CA LEU A 270 -50.86 24.72 -23.05
C LEU A 270 -51.56 24.43 -24.38
N SER A 271 -51.13 23.39 -25.12
CA SER A 271 -51.76 22.97 -26.37
C SER A 271 -53.23 22.57 -26.18
N ARG A 272 -53.59 21.91 -25.08
CA ARG A 272 -55.00 21.60 -24.77
C ARG A 272 -55.81 22.85 -24.47
N MET A 273 -55.23 23.84 -23.80
CA MET A 273 -55.90 25.10 -23.51
C MET A 273 -56.05 25.95 -24.78
N SER A 274 -55.03 26.02 -25.63
CA SER A 274 -55.08 26.75 -26.90
C SER A 274 -55.99 26.07 -27.93
N ALA A 275 -56.03 24.73 -27.96
CA ALA A 275 -56.99 23.99 -28.79
C ALA A 275 -58.44 24.22 -28.31
N ARG A 276 -58.67 24.38 -27.00
CA ARG A 276 -60.00 24.74 -26.46
C ARG A 276 -60.39 26.20 -26.73
N SER A 277 -59.44 27.12 -26.92
CA SER A 277 -59.73 28.50 -27.31
C SER A 277 -59.93 28.71 -28.81
N CYS A 278 -59.67 27.68 -29.63
CA CYS A 278 -59.78 27.74 -31.09
C CYS A 278 -60.75 26.72 -31.69
N GLN A 279 -61.64 26.12 -30.89
CA GLN A 279 -62.78 25.36 -31.43
C GLN A 279 -64.05 26.22 -31.45
N PRO A 280 -64.52 26.66 -32.63
CA PRO A 280 -65.93 26.90 -32.84
C PRO A 280 -66.67 25.58 -32.53
N ARG A 281 -67.81 25.68 -31.84
CA ARG A 281 -68.75 24.56 -31.82
C ARG A 281 -69.13 24.27 -33.26
N ASP A 282 -68.68 23.15 -33.83
CA ASP A 282 -69.46 22.36 -34.79
C ASP A 282 -68.74 21.06 -35.20
N SER A 283 -69.52 19.98 -35.09
CA SER A 283 -69.74 18.90 -36.07
C SER A 283 -68.61 17.96 -36.52
N MET A 284 -68.90 16.68 -36.30
CA MET A 284 -68.72 15.50 -37.16
C MET A 284 -67.32 15.10 -37.68
N GLU A 285 -67.02 13.83 -37.35
CA GLU A 285 -66.54 12.79 -38.27
C GLU A 285 -65.05 12.65 -38.67
N THR A 286 -64.46 11.57 -38.12
CA THR A 286 -63.72 10.47 -38.79
C THR A 286 -62.35 10.74 -39.47
N PRO A 287 -61.54 9.69 -39.78
CA PRO A 287 -60.15 9.60 -39.28
C PRO A 287 -59.10 9.39 -40.38
N GLU A 288 -57.95 10.04 -40.33
CA GLU A 288 -56.85 9.70 -41.24
C GLU A 288 -55.47 9.75 -40.56
N THR A 289 -54.83 8.58 -40.55
CA THR A 289 -53.37 8.39 -40.60
C THR A 289 -52.90 8.73 -42.03
N PRO A 290 -51.71 9.31 -42.27
CA PRO A 290 -50.50 8.47 -42.38
C PRO A 290 -49.14 9.16 -42.05
N GLU A 291 -48.27 8.41 -41.36
CA GLU A 291 -46.92 8.00 -41.77
C GLU A 291 -45.81 9.03 -42.23
N PRO A 292 -44.54 8.64 -42.48
CA PRO A 292 -43.37 9.01 -41.66
C PRO A 292 -42.28 9.79 -42.44
N VAL A 293 -41.34 10.47 -41.77
CA VAL A 293 -40.12 10.99 -42.45
C VAL A 293 -38.88 11.03 -41.55
N ALA A 294 -37.91 10.20 -41.97
CA ALA A 294 -36.46 10.34 -42.05
C ALA A 294 -35.57 10.65 -40.82
N ASP A 295 -34.56 9.80 -40.68
CA ASP A 295 -33.28 10.02 -40.01
C ASP A 295 -32.43 11.11 -40.68
N PRO A 296 -31.45 11.68 -39.94
CA PRO A 296 -30.12 11.84 -40.51
C PRO A 296 -28.96 11.40 -39.59
N VAL A 297 -28.15 10.49 -40.14
CA VAL A 297 -26.68 10.53 -40.31
C VAL A 297 -25.79 11.28 -39.29
N ALA A 298 -24.95 10.48 -38.63
CA ALA A 298 -23.53 10.59 -38.23
C ALA A 298 -22.85 11.97 -38.01
N GLU A 299 -22.19 12.11 -36.84
CA GLU A 299 -21.06 13.02 -36.64
C GLU A 299 -19.87 12.38 -35.91
N ALA A 300 -18.70 12.95 -36.22
CA ALA A 300 -17.35 12.44 -36.07
C ALA A 300 -16.82 12.28 -34.63
N GLY A 301 -15.86 11.35 -34.49
CA GLY A 301 -15.13 11.08 -33.26
C GLY A 301 -14.31 12.29 -32.76
N LYS A 302 -14.44 12.58 -31.47
CA LYS A 302 -13.59 13.50 -30.72
C LYS A 302 -12.49 12.72 -29.99
N LEU A 303 -11.24 13.10 -30.26
CA LEU A 303 -10.08 12.71 -29.47
C LEU A 303 -10.20 13.30 -28.05
N HIS A 304 -10.12 12.43 -27.04
CA HIS A 304 -10.00 12.83 -25.65
C HIS A 304 -8.53 12.89 -25.25
N SER A 305 -8.04 14.09 -24.95
CA SER A 305 -6.77 14.31 -24.25
C SER A 305 -6.96 13.97 -22.77
N ILE A 306 -6.28 12.93 -22.31
CA ILE A 306 -6.25 12.52 -20.90
C ILE A 306 -5.05 13.23 -20.23
N PRO A 307 -5.22 13.94 -19.11
CA PRO A 307 -4.11 14.50 -18.37
C PRO A 307 -3.34 13.35 -17.70
N LEU A 308 -2.04 13.23 -18.01
CA LEU A 308 -1.15 12.24 -17.42
C LEU A 308 -0.94 12.55 -15.93
N SER A 309 -1.04 11.50 -15.11
CA SER A 309 -0.75 11.56 -13.68
C SER A 309 0.73 11.88 -13.44
N THR A 310 1.02 12.62 -12.36
CA THR A 310 2.37 13.04 -11.93
C THR A 310 3.39 11.90 -11.83
N GLN A 311 2.95 10.65 -11.65
CA GLN A 311 3.84 9.48 -11.68
C GLN A 311 4.45 9.20 -13.07
N PHE A 312 3.78 9.56 -14.16
CA PHE A 312 4.31 9.40 -15.52
C PHE A 312 5.29 10.52 -15.90
N GLU A 313 5.14 11.71 -15.32
CA GLU A 313 6.09 12.81 -15.55
C GLU A 313 7.46 12.51 -14.93
N ASP A 314 7.49 11.94 -13.72
CA ASP A 314 8.74 11.54 -13.06
C ASP A 314 9.47 10.42 -13.82
N GLN A 315 8.72 9.48 -14.42
CA GLN A 315 9.28 8.42 -15.26
C GLN A 315 9.85 8.98 -16.58
N LEU A 316 9.16 9.92 -17.22
CA LEU A 316 9.62 10.59 -18.44
C LEU A 316 10.83 11.51 -18.20
N ILE A 317 10.89 12.18 -17.04
CA ILE A 317 12.04 13.00 -16.63
C ILE A 317 13.26 12.11 -16.38
N SER A 318 13.08 10.96 -15.73
CA SER A 318 14.14 9.97 -15.52
C SER A 318 14.69 9.41 -16.83
N GLU A 319 13.82 9.12 -17.79
CA GLU A 319 14.21 8.61 -19.10
C GLU A 319 14.96 9.66 -19.95
N ARG A 320 14.51 10.93 -19.92
CA ARG A 320 15.22 12.05 -20.57
C ARG A 320 16.58 12.33 -19.95
N HIS A 321 16.69 12.26 -18.62
CA HIS A 321 17.95 12.45 -17.92
C HIS A 321 18.96 11.35 -18.27
N THR A 322 18.49 10.10 -18.35
CA THR A 322 19.31 8.96 -18.75
C THR A 322 19.80 9.09 -20.19
N ARG A 323 18.93 9.51 -21.13
CA ARG A 323 19.33 9.76 -22.54
C ARG A 323 20.33 10.91 -22.67
N LEU A 324 20.21 11.97 -21.86
CA LEU A 324 21.17 13.08 -21.83
C LEU A 324 22.54 12.64 -21.31
N LEU A 325 22.59 11.80 -20.28
CA LEU A 325 23.84 11.26 -19.73
C LEU A 325 24.53 10.34 -20.74
N VAL A 326 23.79 9.46 -21.42
CA VAL A 326 24.33 8.60 -22.48
C VAL A 326 24.92 9.43 -23.62
N HIS A 327 24.22 10.49 -24.05
CA HIS A 327 24.71 11.39 -25.09
C HIS A 327 25.95 12.19 -24.65
N GLN A 328 26.03 12.62 -23.39
CA GLN A 328 27.22 13.32 -22.86
C GLN A 328 28.44 12.40 -22.80
N VAL A 329 28.26 11.14 -22.39
CA VAL A 329 29.33 10.13 -22.37
C VAL A 329 29.80 9.79 -23.79
N GLN A 330 28.88 9.59 -24.73
CA GLN A 330 29.24 9.36 -26.13
C GLN A 330 30.00 10.56 -26.74
N LYS A 331 29.60 11.79 -26.42
CA LYS A 331 30.31 12.99 -26.87
C LYS A 331 31.72 13.12 -26.28
N ALA A 332 31.92 12.69 -25.03
CA ALA A 332 33.22 12.67 -24.39
C ALA A 332 34.16 11.61 -24.96
N ILE A 333 33.62 10.49 -25.46
CA ILE A 333 34.38 9.40 -26.09
C ILE A 333 34.78 9.75 -27.53
N VAL A 334 33.96 10.53 -28.25
CA VAL A 334 34.18 10.88 -29.65
C VAL A 334 35.00 12.17 -29.82
N SER A 335 35.26 12.93 -28.76
CA SER A 335 36.10 14.13 -28.86
C SER A 335 37.57 13.72 -29.02
N PRO A 336 38.23 14.00 -30.16
CA PRO A 336 39.66 13.76 -30.30
C PRO A 336 40.39 14.66 -29.31
N ARG A 337 41.38 14.11 -28.62
CA ARG A 337 42.41 14.92 -27.95
C ARG A 337 43.24 15.57 -29.04
N ASP A 338 43.02 16.86 -29.28
CA ASP A 338 44.05 17.74 -29.83
C ASP A 338 45.05 18.11 -28.73
#